data_AF-A0A653J791-F1
#
_entry.id   AF-A0A653J791-F1
#
_cell.length_a   1.000
_cell.length_b   1.000
_cell.length_c   1.000
_cell.angle_alpha   90.00
_cell.angle_beta   90.00
_cell.angle_gamma   90.00
#
_symmetry.space_group_name_H-M   'P 1'
#
loop_
_entity.id
_entity.type
_entity.pdbx_description
1 polymer ?
#
loop_
_entity_poly.entity_id
_entity_poly.type
_entity_poly.pdbx_seq_one_letter_code
_entity_poly.pdbx_strand_id
1 'polypeptide(L)'
;MTGLRFLGFDLGASTPDANTIRLFCEKLTQAGALEVVFADFDWQLKERGYLAMGGQIVDATLVAAPKQRNTAPEKEAIKAGKTANEIWPDEPARAAQKDTDARWTLKLRKGKALSERQAGYRHRHPELLL
;
A
#
# COMPACT_ATOMS: atom_id res chain seq x y z
N MET A 1 7.95 7.34 0.29
CA MET A 1 9.11 6.95 1.14
C MET A 1 8.97 5.48 1.49
N THR A 2 10.02 4.67 1.33
CA THR A 2 9.98 3.25 1.73
C THR A 2 10.18 3.12 3.24
N GLY A 3 9.56 2.12 3.87
CA GLY A 3 9.66 1.91 5.33
C GLY A 3 11.10 1.75 5.84
N LEU A 4 12.01 1.24 5.00
CA LEU A 4 13.43 1.12 5.34
C LEU A 4 14.13 2.47 5.50
N ARG A 5 13.83 3.45 4.63
CA ARG A 5 14.40 4.80 4.74
C ARG A 5 13.88 5.54 5.98
N PHE A 6 12.64 5.28 6.39
CA PHE A 6 12.07 5.85 7.61
C PHE A 6 12.82 5.40 8.87
N LEU A 7 13.24 4.14 8.91
CA LEU A 7 14.04 3.58 10.01
C LEU A 7 15.54 3.92 9.92
N GLY A 8 15.95 4.76 8.95
CA GLY A 8 17.34 5.11 8.73
C GLY A 8 18.19 3.99 8.12
N PHE A 9 17.57 2.94 7.57
CA PHE A 9 18.30 1.89 6.88
C PHE A 9 18.58 2.27 5.42
N ASP A 10 19.82 2.06 5.00
CA ASP A 10 20.19 2.15 3.59
C ASP A 10 19.51 1.08 2.76
N LEU A 11 19.11 1.44 1.54
CA LEU A 11 18.50 0.53 0.59
C LEU A 11 19.57 -0.48 0.12
N GLY A 12 19.60 -1.64 0.75
CA GLY A 12 20.57 -2.73 0.47
C GLY A 12 21.44 -3.11 1.66
N ALA A 13 21.39 -2.37 2.77
CA ALA A 13 22.04 -2.79 4.00
C ALA A 13 21.33 -4.00 4.63
N SER A 14 22.09 -4.80 5.39
CA SER A 14 21.51 -5.88 6.19
C SER A 14 20.52 -5.29 7.18
N THR A 15 19.27 -5.75 7.11
CA THR A 15 18.20 -5.36 8.02
C THR A 15 17.98 -6.47 9.02
N PRO A 16 17.65 -6.14 10.29
CA PRO A 16 17.35 -7.16 11.28
C PRO A 16 16.17 -8.02 10.79
N ASP A 17 16.37 -9.34 10.79
CA ASP A 17 15.32 -10.28 10.43
C ASP A 17 14.28 -10.42 11.55
N ALA A 18 13.21 -11.18 11.28
CA ALA A 18 12.13 -11.37 12.24
C ALA A 18 12.60 -11.97 13.57
N ASN A 19 13.60 -12.84 13.55
CA ASN A 19 14.14 -13.47 14.76
C ASN A 19 14.97 -12.47 15.58
N THR A 20 15.74 -11.61 14.92
CA THR A 20 16.53 -10.56 15.55
C THR A 20 15.61 -9.57 16.27
N ILE A 21 14.53 -9.13 15.62
CA ILE A 21 13.53 -8.23 16.22
C ILE A 21 12.85 -8.91 17.41
N ARG A 22 12.44 -10.18 17.27
CA ARG A 22 11.82 -10.94 18.36
C ARG A 22 12.74 -11.03 19.57
N LEU A 23 13.99 -11.44 19.38
CA LEU A 23 14.96 -11.61 20.47
C LEU A 23 15.25 -10.28 21.18
N PHE A 24 15.30 -9.18 20.42
CA PHE A 24 15.45 -7.85 20.99
C PHE A 24 14.27 -7.50 21.91
N CYS A 25 13.04 -7.68 21.45
CA CYS A 25 11.84 -7.44 22.27
C CYS A 25 11.81 -8.34 23.50
N GLU A 26 12.13 -9.63 23.37
CA GLU A 26 12.18 -10.57 24.50
C GLU A 26 13.17 -10.13 25.57
N LYS A 27 14.37 -9.68 25.17
CA LYS A 27 15.38 -9.16 26.09
C LYS A 27 14.90 -7.90 26.81
N LEU A 28 14.24 -6.97 26.12
CA LEU A 28 13.67 -5.77 26.74
C LEU A 28 12.57 -6.11 27.75
N THR A 29 11.72 -7.09 27.43
CA THR A 29 10.68 -7.57 28.35
C THR A 29 11.29 -8.24 29.58
N GLN A 30 12.27 -9.12 29.41
CA GLN A 30 12.95 -9.80 30.52
C GLN A 30 13.69 -8.81 31.45
N ALA A 31 14.25 -7.74 30.87
CA ALA A 31 14.90 -6.68 31.62
C ALA A 31 13.91 -5.71 32.31
N GLY A 32 12.60 -5.85 32.08
CA GLY A 32 11.58 -4.90 32.57
C GLY A 32 11.71 -3.49 31.94
N ALA A 33 12.52 -3.34 30.90
CA ALA A 33 12.82 -2.04 30.29
C ALA A 33 11.72 -1.56 29.33
N LEU A 34 10.87 -2.49 28.87
CA LEU A 34 9.82 -2.18 27.90
C LEU A 34 8.86 -1.11 28.44
N GLU A 35 8.42 -1.24 29.69
CA GLU A 35 7.50 -0.29 30.34
C GLU A 35 8.10 1.11 30.43
N VAL A 36 9.39 1.21 30.78
CA VAL A 36 10.10 2.48 30.91
C VAL A 36 10.23 3.18 29.56
N VAL A 37 10.61 2.43 28.51
CA VAL A 37 10.77 2.98 27.16
C VAL A 37 9.43 3.45 26.60
N PHE A 38 8.35 2.69 26.79
CA PHE A 38 7.02 3.10 26.34
C PHE A 38 6.48 4.30 27.12
N ALA A 39 6.74 4.39 28.42
CA ALA A 39 6.34 5.55 29.22
C ALA A 39 7.02 6.85 28.74
N ASP A 40 8.31 6.78 28.40
CA ASP A 40 9.05 7.92 27.85
C ASP A 40 8.55 8.28 26.44
N PHE A 41 8.31 7.28 25.59
CA PHE A 41 7.74 7.48 24.26
C PHE A 41 6.36 8.17 24.33
N ASP A 42 5.47 7.68 25.19
CA ASP A 42 4.16 8.29 25.41
C ASP A 42 4.28 9.72 25.94
N TRP A 43 5.23 9.99 26.83
CA TRP A 43 5.50 11.35 27.32
C TRP A 43 5.92 12.29 26.17
N GLN A 44 6.83 11.86 25.29
CA GLN A 44 7.24 12.64 24.11
C GLN A 44 6.08 12.88 23.14
N LEU A 45 5.20 11.89 22.95
CA LEU A 45 3.99 12.07 22.13
C LEU A 45 3.03 13.06 22.77
N LYS A 46 2.85 13.04 24.10
CA LYS A 46 2.00 13.99 24.83
C LYS A 46 2.52 15.41 24.68
N GLU A 47 3.81 15.62 24.92
CA GLU A 47 4.45 16.93 24.84
C GLU A 47 4.24 17.59 23.46
N ARG A 48 4.31 16.78 22.40
CA ARG A 48 4.14 17.24 21.01
C ARG A 48 2.69 17.28 20.53
N GLY A 49 1.72 16.99 21.40
CA GLY A 49 0.29 17.00 21.08
C GLY A 49 -0.19 15.83 20.20
N TYR A 50 0.61 14.76 20.08
CA TYR A 50 0.28 13.57 19.30
C TYR A 50 -0.46 12.50 20.08
N LEU A 51 -0.71 12.70 21.39
CA LEU A 51 -1.60 11.79 22.10
C LEU A 51 -3.04 12.00 21.65
N ALA A 52 -3.51 11.12 20.78
CA ALA A 52 -4.92 10.79 20.72
C ALA A 52 -5.30 10.34 22.15
N MET A 53 -6.10 11.14 22.86
CA MET A 53 -6.66 10.72 24.15
C MET A 53 -7.26 9.32 23.93
N GLY A 54 -6.78 8.31 24.67
CA GLY A 54 -7.17 6.91 24.46
C GLY A 54 -8.69 6.79 24.39
N GLY A 55 -9.20 6.50 23.18
CA GLY A 55 -10.63 6.62 22.85
C GLY A 55 -10.90 7.39 21.56
N GLN A 56 -9.97 8.22 21.09
CA GLN A 56 -10.06 8.87 19.79
C GLN A 56 -9.62 7.91 18.68
N ILE A 57 -10.37 6.81 18.52
CA ILE A 57 -10.60 6.29 17.19
C ILE A 57 -11.34 7.43 16.48
N VAL A 58 -10.63 8.22 15.68
CA VAL A 58 -11.26 9.15 14.73
C VAL A 58 -12.03 8.26 13.77
N ASP A 59 -13.30 7.99 14.10
CA ASP A 59 -14.29 7.25 13.32
C ASP A 59 -13.68 6.41 12.18
N ALA A 60 -12.97 5.33 12.52
CA ALA A 60 -12.49 4.39 11.53
C ALA A 60 -13.66 3.45 11.17
N THR A 61 -14.80 4.03 10.81
CA THR A 61 -15.85 3.29 10.13
C THR A 61 -15.23 2.80 8.83
N LEU A 62 -15.14 1.48 8.67
CA LEU A 62 -14.80 0.87 7.39
C LEU A 62 -15.91 1.21 6.40
N VAL A 63 -15.76 2.34 5.73
CA VAL A 63 -16.62 2.70 4.61
C VAL A 63 -16.24 1.84 3.42
N ALA A 64 -17.24 1.21 2.80
CA ALA A 64 -17.00 0.46 1.59
C ALA A 64 -16.41 1.39 0.54
N ALA A 65 -15.24 1.04 0.00
CA ALA A 65 -14.64 1.78 -1.09
C ALA A 65 -15.65 1.88 -2.26
N PRO A 66 -15.84 3.07 -2.86
CA PRO A 66 -16.74 3.24 -3.99
C PRO A 66 -16.46 2.22 -5.10
N LYS A 67 -17.47 1.44 -5.47
CA LYS A 67 -17.32 0.43 -6.53
C LYS A 67 -17.05 1.12 -7.86
N GLN A 68 -15.91 0.81 -8.46
CA GLN A 68 -15.50 1.36 -9.75
C GLN A 68 -16.42 0.88 -10.89
N ARG A 69 -17.41 1.71 -11.25
CA ARG A 69 -18.24 1.51 -12.45
C ARG A 69 -17.62 2.27 -13.63
N ASN A 70 -16.80 1.57 -14.39
CA ASN A 70 -16.24 2.09 -15.64
C ASN A 70 -17.01 1.48 -16.82
N THR A 71 -17.32 2.31 -17.82
CA THR A 71 -17.88 1.85 -19.10
C THR A 71 -16.83 1.09 -19.92
N ALA A 72 -17.24 0.41 -20.99
CA ALA A 72 -16.31 -0.26 -21.89
C ALA A 72 -15.22 0.69 -22.47
N PRO A 73 -15.56 1.86 -23.06
CA PRO A 73 -14.54 2.77 -23.60
C PRO A 73 -13.60 3.32 -22.53
N GLU A 74 -14.10 3.60 -21.32
CA GLU A 74 -13.27 4.03 -20.19
C GLU A 74 -12.25 2.95 -19.79
N LYS A 75 -12.67 1.68 -19.76
CA LYS A 75 -11.74 0.57 -19.46
C LYS A 75 -10.64 0.46 -20.50
N GLU A 76 -10.95 0.59 -21.79
CA GLU A 76 -9.94 0.55 -22.85
C GLU A 76 -8.98 1.73 -22.76
N ALA A 77 -9.49 2.93 -22.45
CA ALA A 77 -8.66 4.11 -22.23
C ALA A 77 -7.69 3.95 -21.04
N ILE A 78 -8.15 3.40 -19.92
CA ILE A 78 -7.31 3.10 -18.75
C ILE A 78 -6.24 2.06 -19.11
N LYS A 79 -6.60 1.01 -19.85
CA LYS A 79 -5.64 -0.01 -20.32
C LYS A 79 -4.58 0.56 -21.26
N ALA A 80 -4.97 1.56 -22.07
CA ALA A 80 -4.06 2.30 -22.93
C ALA A 80 -3.16 3.29 -22.16
N GLY A 81 -3.31 3.40 -20.84
CA GLY A 81 -2.48 4.26 -19.99
C GLY A 81 -2.87 5.74 -20.02
N LYS A 82 -4.08 6.07 -20.49
CA LYS A 82 -4.58 7.45 -20.42
C LYS A 82 -4.80 7.87 -18.96
N THR A 83 -4.48 9.11 -18.67
CA THR A 83 -4.69 9.73 -17.36
C THR A 83 -6.18 9.97 -17.09
N ALA A 84 -6.57 10.07 -15.82
CA ALA A 84 -7.96 10.33 -15.44
C ALA A 84 -8.53 11.62 -16.07
N ASN A 85 -7.70 12.66 -16.22
CA ASN A 85 -8.11 13.93 -16.84
C ASN A 85 -8.36 13.80 -18.35
N GLU A 86 -7.69 12.89 -19.03
CA GLU A 86 -7.94 12.61 -20.46
C GLU A 86 -9.19 11.76 -20.69
N ILE A 87 -9.58 10.96 -19.69
CA ILE A 87 -10.76 10.08 -19.78
C ILE A 87 -12.03 10.82 -19.37
N TRP A 88 -11.94 11.72 -18.38
CA TRP A 88 -13.06 12.49 -17.84
C TRP A 88 -12.73 14.00 -17.77
N PRO A 89 -12.58 14.69 -18.91
CA PRO A 89 -12.19 16.11 -18.94
C PRO A 89 -13.26 17.04 -18.33
N ASP A 90 -14.54 16.71 -18.51
CA ASP A 90 -15.67 17.53 -18.03
C ASP A 90 -16.17 17.11 -16.64
N GLU A 91 -15.62 16.05 -16.04
CA GLU A 91 -16.04 15.50 -14.75
C GLU A 91 -14.86 15.42 -13.76
N PRO A 92 -14.32 16.56 -13.27
CA PRO A 92 -13.10 16.58 -12.46
C PRO A 92 -13.23 15.83 -11.12
N ALA A 93 -14.42 15.84 -10.52
CA ALA A 93 -14.70 15.06 -9.31
C ALA A 93 -14.61 13.54 -9.57
N ARG A 94 -15.04 13.11 -10.75
CA ARG A 94 -14.91 11.71 -11.18
C ARG A 94 -13.46 11.39 -11.47
N ALA A 95 -12.75 12.23 -12.22
CA ALA A 95 -11.32 12.04 -12.50
C ALA A 95 -10.51 11.86 -11.20
N ALA A 96 -10.77 12.68 -10.17
CA ALA A 96 -10.12 12.56 -8.86
C ALA A 96 -10.48 11.27 -8.09
N GLN A 97 -11.69 10.73 -8.28
CA GLN A 97 -12.14 9.50 -7.62
C GLN A 97 -11.60 8.22 -8.31
N LYS A 98 -11.18 8.32 -9.58
CA LYS A 98 -10.81 7.17 -10.40
C LYS A 98 -9.29 6.94 -10.37
N ASP A 99 -8.88 5.84 -9.75
CA ASP A 99 -7.50 5.37 -9.83
C ASP A 99 -7.28 4.63 -11.16
N THR A 100 -6.62 5.30 -12.11
CA THR A 100 -6.24 4.74 -13.43
C THR A 100 -4.94 3.92 -13.38
N ASP A 101 -4.17 4.05 -12.29
CA ASP A 101 -2.89 3.38 -12.11
C ASP A 101 -3.03 2.05 -11.38
N ALA A 102 -4.15 1.82 -10.68
CA ALA A 102 -4.49 0.55 -10.07
C ALA A 102 -4.28 -0.63 -11.04
N ARG A 103 -3.45 -1.60 -10.63
CA ARG A 103 -3.25 -2.87 -11.35
C ARG A 103 -3.88 -3.98 -10.51
N TRP A 104 -4.80 -4.74 -11.09
CA TRP A 104 -5.41 -5.88 -10.41
C TRP A 104 -4.61 -7.15 -10.73
N THR A 105 -4.28 -7.92 -9.70
CA THR A 105 -3.74 -9.28 -9.85
C THR A 105 -4.89 -10.27 -9.72
N LEU A 106 -5.07 -11.14 -10.71
CA LEU A 106 -6.06 -12.19 -10.63
C LEU A 106 -5.60 -13.24 -9.60
N LYS A 107 -6.28 -13.32 -8.45
CA LYS A 107 -5.99 -14.37 -7.46
C LYS A 107 -6.54 -15.70 -7.98
N LEU A 108 -5.67 -16.48 -8.61
CA LEU A 108 -5.99 -17.84 -9.06
C LEU A 108 -6.03 -18.77 -7.83
N ARG A 109 -7.10 -19.56 -7.70
CA ARG A 109 -7.07 -20.74 -6.82
C ARG A 109 -6.23 -21.82 -7.49
N LYS A 110 -5.39 -22.50 -6.72
CA LYS A 110 -4.55 -23.63 -7.18
C LYS A 110 -5.42 -24.64 -7.94
N GLY A 111 -5.15 -24.85 -9.23
CA GLY A 111 -5.81 -25.87 -10.05
C GLY A 111 -6.70 -25.41 -11.22
N LYS A 112 -6.91 -24.11 -11.47
CA LYS A 112 -7.62 -23.65 -12.67
C LYS A 112 -6.65 -23.09 -13.71
N ALA A 113 -6.50 -23.78 -14.85
CA ALA A 113 -5.78 -23.27 -16.01
C ALA A 113 -6.54 -22.10 -16.65
N LEU A 114 -5.80 -21.10 -17.16
CA LEU A 114 -6.34 -19.96 -17.88
C LEU A 114 -6.99 -20.45 -19.18
N SER A 115 -8.25 -20.10 -19.42
CA SER A 115 -8.82 -20.23 -20.76
C SER A 115 -8.18 -19.18 -21.68
N GLU A 116 -8.06 -19.47 -22.97
CA GLU A 116 -7.37 -18.60 -23.95
C GLU A 116 -7.94 -17.17 -24.02
N ARG A 117 -9.22 -16.99 -23.64
CA ARG A 117 -9.85 -15.66 -23.48
C ARG A 117 -9.30 -14.83 -22.30
N GLN A 118 -8.63 -15.46 -21.34
CA GLN A 118 -8.00 -14.81 -20.17
C GLN A 118 -6.47 -14.65 -20.34
N ALA A 119 -5.88 -15.23 -21.40
CA ALA A 119 -4.45 -15.24 -21.66
C ALA A 119 -3.97 -14.10 -22.60
N GLY A 120 -4.81 -13.08 -22.84
CA GLY A 120 -4.51 -11.96 -23.74
C GLY A 120 -3.58 -10.88 -23.18
N TYR A 121 -3.09 -11.01 -21.94
CA TYR A 121 -2.10 -10.08 -21.37
C TYR A 121 -0.71 -10.70 -21.39
N ARG A 122 -0.11 -10.81 -22.58
CA ARG A 122 1.33 -11.05 -22.71
C ARG A 122 2.05 -9.74 -22.97
N HIS A 123 2.97 -9.46 -22.06
CA HIS A 123 4.23 -8.76 -22.27
C HIS A 123 4.67 -8.78 -23.74
N ARG A 124 4.86 -7.60 -24.34
CA ARG A 124 5.66 -7.47 -25.56
C ARG A 124 6.97 -6.77 -25.18
N HIS A 125 8.05 -7.54 -25.21
CA HIS A 125 9.44 -7.07 -25.21
C HIS A 125 9.66 -6.10 -26.38
N PRO A 126 10.54 -5.09 -26.26
CA PRO A 126 11.31 -4.63 -27.39
C PRO A 126 12.62 -5.44 -27.43
N GLU A 127 12.79 -6.29 -28.46
CA GLU A 127 14.13 -6.66 -28.90
C GLU A 127 14.67 -5.56 -29.81
N LEU A 128 15.94 -5.25 -29.60
CA LEU A 128 16.82 -4.54 -30.51
C LEU A 128 17.00 -5.37 -31.79
N LEU A 129 16.87 -4.77 -32.97
CA LEU A 129 17.89 -4.82 -34.03
C LEU A 129 17.50 -3.94 -35.24
N LEU A 130 18.47 -3.11 -35.62
CA LEU A 130 18.60 -2.16 -36.75
C LEU A 130 17.90 -0.81 -36.62
#